data_AF-A0A317ZQY5-F1
#
_entry.id   AF-A0A317ZQY5-F1
#
_cell.length_a   1.000
_cell.length_b   1.000
_cell.length_c   1.000
_cell.angle_alpha   90.00
_cell.angle_beta   90.00
_cell.angle_gamma   90.00
#
_symmetry.space_group_name_H-M   'P 1'
#
loop_
_entity.id
_entity.type
_entity.pdbx_description
1 polymer ?
#
loop_
_entity_poly.entity_id
_entity_poly.type
_entity_poly.pdbx_seq_one_letter_code
_entity_poly.pdbx_strand_id
1 'polypeptide(L)'
;MSAAASARYAKRRRGRLSRVDNDLTASEWADLLTAWGGCAYCQAPSPALQRDCIMPISRGGRYTLENVVPACPSCNASKSNNEVTGWLRRKHLDERAFLLRYATILPTLRPADQG
;
A
#
# COMPACT_ATOMS: atom_id res chain seq x y z
N MET A 1 -1.85 -20.24 14.09
CA MET A 1 -0.44 -19.82 14.22
C MET A 1 -0.10 -19.81 15.71
N SER A 2 1.02 -20.36 16.15
CA SER A 2 1.37 -20.36 17.58
C SER A 2 1.83 -18.97 18.04
N ALA A 3 1.71 -18.68 19.34
CA ALA A 3 2.17 -17.41 19.92
C ALA A 3 3.66 -17.13 19.63
N ALA A 4 4.50 -18.17 19.69
CA ALA A 4 5.92 -18.09 19.36
C ALA A 4 6.17 -17.73 17.88
N ALA A 5 5.41 -18.30 16.96
CA ALA A 5 5.49 -17.98 15.54
C ALA A 5 5.09 -16.51 15.27
N SER A 6 4.03 -16.03 15.91
CA SER A 6 3.58 -14.64 15.83
C SER A 6 4.61 -13.65 16.36
N ALA A 7 5.24 -13.95 17.51
CA ALA A 7 6.29 -13.11 18.09
C ALA A 7 7.52 -13.02 17.16
N ARG A 8 7.93 -14.15 16.56
CA ARG A 8 9.03 -14.18 15.58
C ARG A 8 8.70 -13.37 14.33
N TYR A 9 7.47 -13.48 13.81
CA TYR A 9 7.01 -12.68 12.68
C TYR A 9 7.03 -11.18 12.99
N ALA A 10 6.53 -10.78 14.16
CA ALA A 10 6.54 -9.38 14.61
C ALA A 10 7.97 -8.82 14.73
N LYS A 11 8.91 -9.59 15.32
CA LYS A 11 10.33 -9.18 15.41
C LYS A 11 10.95 -8.99 14.02
N ARG A 12 10.72 -9.93 13.10
CA ARG A 12 11.20 -9.82 11.71
C ARG A 12 10.61 -8.61 11.00
N ARG A 13 9.31 -8.36 11.15
CA ARG A 13 8.64 -7.19 10.58
C ARG A 13 9.22 -5.89 11.11
N ARG A 14 9.38 -5.75 12.43
CA ARG A 14 10.02 -4.58 13.05
C ARG A 14 11.42 -4.35 12.52
N GLY A 15 12.23 -5.40 12.43
CA GLY A 15 13.60 -5.30 11.92
C GLY A 15 13.68 -4.93 10.43
N ARG A 16 12.67 -5.26 9.61
CA ARG A 16 12.60 -4.78 8.22
C ARG A 16 12.26 -3.29 8.17
N LEU A 17 11.26 -2.88 8.93
CA LEU A 17 10.81 -1.48 8.98
C LEU A 17 11.90 -0.56 9.51
N SER A 18 12.64 -0.97 10.55
CA SER A 18 13.71 -0.14 11.12
C SER A 18 14.93 0.03 10.22
N ARG A 19 15.00 -0.69 9.08
CA ARG A 19 16.13 -0.66 8.14
C ARG A 19 15.82 0.10 6.85
N VAL A 20 14.61 0.63 6.73
CA VAL A 20 14.15 1.33 5.54
C VAL A 20 13.50 2.65 5.93
N ASP A 21 13.61 3.62 5.04
CA ASP A 21 12.90 4.88 5.12
C ASP A 21 11.40 4.60 5.08
N ASN A 22 10.70 5.11 6.08
CA ASN A 22 9.25 5.07 6.23
C ASN A 22 8.79 6.51 6.41
N ASP A 23 9.00 7.31 5.37
CA ASP A 23 8.91 8.76 5.36
C ASP A 23 7.53 9.28 4.96
N LEU A 24 6.57 8.39 4.62
CA LEU A 24 5.20 8.80 4.32
C LEU A 24 4.63 9.63 5.46
N THR A 25 4.45 10.92 5.17
CA THR A 25 3.92 11.92 6.08
C THR A 25 2.40 11.82 6.22
N ALA A 26 1.86 12.48 7.25
CA ALA A 26 0.41 12.56 7.43
C ALA A 26 -0.28 13.35 6.31
N SER A 27 0.37 14.40 5.78
CA SER A 27 -0.14 15.19 4.65
C SER A 27 -0.18 14.37 3.37
N GLU A 28 0.91 13.68 3.01
CA GLU A 28 0.95 12.80 1.83
C GLU A 28 -0.10 11.69 1.92
N TRP A 29 -0.35 11.17 3.12
CA TRP A 29 -1.43 10.21 3.31
C TRP A 29 -2.82 10.82 3.06
N ALA A 30 -3.08 12.05 3.50
CA ALA A 30 -4.31 12.76 3.21
C ALA A 30 -4.47 13.05 1.70
N ASP A 31 -3.36 13.38 1.03
CA ASP A 31 -3.33 13.60 -0.42
C ASP A 31 -3.62 12.30 -1.19
N LEU A 32 -3.06 11.17 -0.76
CA LEU A 32 -3.39 9.85 -1.29
C LEU A 32 -4.87 9.52 -1.10
N LEU A 33 -5.44 9.75 0.08
CA LEU A 33 -6.87 9.51 0.32
C LEU A 33 -7.74 10.33 -0.63
N THR A 34 -7.39 11.60 -0.82
CA THR A 34 -8.11 12.53 -1.70
C THR A 34 -7.99 12.11 -3.17
N ALA A 35 -6.78 11.88 -3.66
CA ALA A 35 -6.53 11.56 -5.07
C ALA A 35 -7.13 10.21 -5.49
N TRP A 36 -7.15 9.22 -4.60
CA TRP A 36 -7.75 7.91 -4.89
C TRP A 36 -9.27 7.89 -4.69
N GLY A 37 -9.81 8.70 -3.77
CA GLY A 37 -11.26 8.83 -3.51
C GLY A 37 -11.95 7.54 -3.03
N GLY A 38 -11.19 6.52 -2.62
CA GLY A 38 -11.71 5.20 -2.28
C GLY A 38 -10.60 4.16 -2.20
N CYS A 39 -10.98 2.88 -2.15
CA CYS A 39 -9.99 1.81 -2.18
C CYS A 39 -9.30 1.77 -3.55
N ALA A 40 -7.97 1.79 -3.55
CA ALA A 40 -7.15 1.70 -4.76
C ALA A 40 -7.40 0.43 -5.60
N TYR A 41 -7.91 -0.63 -4.97
CA TYR A 41 -8.08 -1.93 -5.60
C TYR A 41 -9.50 -2.17 -6.09
N CYS A 42 -10.48 -2.26 -5.17
CA CYS A 42 -11.87 -2.53 -5.55
C CYS A 42 -12.66 -1.26 -5.92
N GLN A 43 -12.05 -0.08 -5.78
CA GLN A 43 -12.65 1.23 -6.08
C GLN A 43 -13.88 1.59 -5.25
N ALA A 44 -14.30 0.72 -4.32
CA ALA A 44 -15.40 1.00 -3.42
C ALA A 44 -15.02 2.07 -2.38
N PRO A 45 -15.98 2.93 -1.99
CA PRO A 45 -15.81 3.80 -0.84
C PRO A 45 -15.67 2.95 0.43
N SER A 46 -14.90 3.45 1.40
CA SER A 46 -14.68 2.76 2.67
C SER A 46 -14.45 3.78 3.78
N PRO A 47 -15.15 3.69 4.92
CA PRO A 47 -14.97 4.62 6.03
C PRO A 47 -13.63 4.43 6.77
N ALA A 48 -12.98 3.27 6.58
CA ALA A 48 -11.74 2.90 7.27
C ALA A 48 -10.65 2.48 6.28
N LEU A 49 -10.27 3.38 5.36
CA LEU A 49 -9.14 3.13 4.47
C LEU A 49 -7.84 3.01 5.26
N GLN A 50 -7.05 1.99 4.90
CA GLN A 50 -5.79 1.63 5.52
C GLN A 50 -4.64 1.88 4.55
N ARG A 51 -3.45 2.15 5.09
CA ARG A 51 -2.20 2.20 4.32
C ARG A 51 -1.79 0.79 3.93
N ASP A 52 -1.84 0.48 2.64
CA ASP A 52 -1.30 -0.77 2.10
C ASP A 52 -0.11 -0.49 1.17
N CYS A 53 0.88 -1.37 1.22
CA CYS A 53 2.08 -1.24 0.39
C CYS A 53 1.90 -2.03 -0.92
N ILE A 54 2.02 -1.37 -2.07
CA ILE A 54 1.99 -1.97 -3.41
C ILE A 54 2.99 -3.14 -3.49
N MET A 55 4.26 -2.85 -3.18
CA MET A 55 5.28 -3.85 -2.90
C MET A 55 5.28 -4.17 -1.40
N PRO A 56 5.06 -5.42 -0.97
CA PRO A 56 5.09 -5.77 0.45
C PRO A 56 6.45 -5.50 1.10
N ILE A 57 6.45 -5.08 2.37
CA ILE A 57 7.67 -4.90 3.18
C ILE A 57 8.53 -6.18 3.20
N SER A 58 7.91 -7.36 3.14
CA SER A 58 8.63 -8.64 3.09
C SER A 58 9.45 -8.85 1.82
N ARG A 59 9.21 -8.04 0.78
CA ARG A 59 9.89 -8.06 -0.52
C ARG A 59 10.66 -6.77 -0.81
N GLY A 60 10.93 -5.95 0.20
CA GLY A 60 11.72 -4.72 0.06
C GLY A 60 10.89 -3.44 -0.14
N GLY A 61 9.56 -3.52 -0.09
CA GLY A 61 8.72 -2.32 -0.08
C GLY A 61 8.91 -1.46 1.18
N ARG A 62 8.48 -0.20 1.08
CA ARG A 62 8.65 0.86 2.09
C ARG A 62 7.35 1.61 2.34
N TYR A 63 7.25 2.35 3.45
CA TYR A 63 6.14 3.27 3.68
C TYR A 63 6.50 4.65 3.12
N THR A 64 6.47 4.78 1.80
CA THR A 64 6.74 6.04 1.06
C THR A 64 5.50 6.40 0.23
N LEU A 65 5.45 7.64 -0.28
CA LEU A 65 4.39 8.13 -1.16
C LEU A 65 4.20 7.22 -2.41
N GLU A 66 5.28 6.73 -2.99
CA GLU A 66 5.24 5.90 -4.20
C GLU A 66 4.73 4.49 -3.95
N ASN A 67 4.92 3.94 -2.75
CA ASN A 67 4.64 2.54 -2.48
C ASN A 67 3.37 2.34 -1.64
N VAL A 68 2.76 3.39 -1.10
CA VAL A 68 1.56 3.28 -0.27
C VAL A 68 0.32 3.73 -1.04
N VAL A 69 -0.76 2.95 -0.92
CA VAL A 69 -2.08 3.29 -1.46
C VAL A 69 -3.17 3.04 -0.41
N PRO A 70 -4.32 3.73 -0.52
CA PRO A 70 -5.45 3.46 0.35
C PRO A 70 -6.15 2.15 -0.01
N ALA A 71 -6.35 1.28 0.97
CA ALA A 71 -7.05 0.02 0.78
C ALA A 71 -8.14 -0.17 1.83
N CYS A 72 -9.31 -0.69 1.43
CA CYS A 72 -10.32 -1.08 2.40
C CYS A 72 -9.84 -2.31 3.21
N PRO A 73 -10.41 -2.57 4.41
CA PRO A 73 -9.96 -3.66 5.27
C PRO A 73 -10.01 -5.03 4.59
N SER A 74 -11.03 -5.30 3.77
CA SER A 74 -11.19 -6.58 3.07
C SER A 74 -10.11 -6.79 2.00
N CYS A 75 -9.84 -5.78 1.17
CA CYS A 75 -8.79 -5.86 0.16
C CYS A 75 -7.40 -5.94 0.80
N ASN A 76 -7.12 -5.12 1.82
CA ASN A 76 -5.83 -5.14 2.50
C ASN A 76 -5.55 -6.50 3.16
N ALA A 77 -6.54 -7.04 3.88
CA ALA A 77 -6.44 -8.38 4.48
C ALA A 77 -6.26 -9.48 3.44
N SER A 78 -7.00 -9.41 2.32
CA SER A 78 -6.90 -10.38 1.23
C SER A 78 -5.55 -10.32 0.50
N LYS A 79 -5.02 -9.11 0.25
CA LYS A 79 -3.71 -8.93 -0.40
C LYS A 79 -2.60 -9.41 0.51
N SER A 80 -2.61 -9.01 1.78
CA SER A 80 -1.58 -9.38 2.75
C SER A 80 -0.18 -9.14 2.17
N ASN A 81 0.70 -10.14 2.21
CA ASN A 81 2.06 -10.07 1.67
C ASN A 81 2.17 -10.50 0.20
N ASN A 82 1.08 -10.54 -0.58
CA ASN A 82 1.15 -10.79 -2.01
C ASN A 82 1.61 -9.55 -2.77
N GLU A 83 2.30 -9.78 -3.88
CA GLU A 83 2.61 -8.74 -4.86
C GLU A 83 1.31 -8.28 -5.55
N VAL A 84 1.18 -6.97 -5.79
CA VAL A 84 -0.10 -6.35 -6.17
C VAL A 84 -0.68 -6.94 -7.45
N THR A 85 0.12 -7.09 -8.50
CA THR A 85 -0.40 -7.45 -9.83
C THR A 85 -0.86 -8.91 -9.84
N GLY A 86 -0.04 -9.81 -9.29
CA GLY A 86 -0.40 -11.22 -9.12
C GLY A 86 -1.63 -11.42 -8.24
N TRP A 87 -1.82 -10.58 -7.20
CA TRP A 87 -3.01 -10.63 -6.37
C TRP A 87 -4.26 -10.09 -7.08
N LEU A 88 -4.15 -8.96 -7.80
CA LEU A 88 -5.26 -8.38 -8.57
C LEU A 88 -5.80 -9.39 -9.59
N ARG A 89 -4.92 -10.01 -10.37
CA ARG A 89 -5.28 -11.07 -11.33
C ARG A 89 -6.02 -12.23 -10.67
N ARG A 90 -5.50 -12.73 -9.53
CA ARG A 90 -6.13 -13.82 -8.77
C ARG A 90 -7.50 -13.44 -8.19
N LYS A 91 -7.72 -12.17 -7.88
CA LYS A 91 -8.99 -11.65 -7.36
C LYS A 91 -9.95 -11.21 -8.47
N HIS A 92 -9.58 -11.35 -9.73
CA HIS A 92 -10.32 -10.83 -10.88
C HIS A 92 -10.64 -9.33 -10.75
N LEU A 93 -9.72 -8.58 -10.14
CA LEU A 93 -9.77 -7.12 -10.08
C LEU A 93 -9.04 -6.54 -11.29
N ASP A 94 -9.43 -5.33 -11.68
CA ASP A 94 -8.88 -4.66 -12.86
C ASP A 94 -7.46 -4.13 -12.62
N GLU A 95 -6.47 -4.97 -12.98
CA GLU A 95 -5.05 -4.62 -12.91
C GLU A 95 -4.71 -3.39 -13.77
N ARG A 96 -5.28 -3.30 -14.97
CA ARG A 96 -4.98 -2.21 -15.90
C ARG A 96 -5.48 -0.89 -15.32
N ALA A 97 -6.70 -0.85 -14.80
CA ALA A 97 -7.24 0.34 -14.16
C ALA A 97 -6.40 0.77 -12.96
N PHE A 98 -5.94 -0.18 -12.12
CA PHE A 98 -5.04 0.13 -11.01
C PHE A 98 -3.74 0.78 -11.51
N LEU A 99 -3.06 0.17 -12.47
CA LEU A 99 -1.78 0.67 -12.99
C LEU A 99 -1.92 2.04 -13.65
N LEU A 100 -2.99 2.26 -14.43
CA LEU A 100 -3.26 3.54 -15.08
C LEU A 100 -3.54 4.64 -14.04
N ARG A 101 -4.39 4.37 -13.03
CA ARG A 101 -4.66 5.35 -11.97
C ARG A 101 -3.41 5.65 -11.16
N TYR A 102 -2.63 4.64 -10.81
CA TYR A 102 -1.37 4.81 -10.09
C TYR A 102 -0.39 5.71 -10.88
N ALA A 103 -0.17 5.42 -12.17
CA ALA A 103 0.68 6.21 -13.04
C ALA A 103 0.16 7.65 -13.26
N THR A 104 -1.14 7.88 -13.08
CA THR A 104 -1.77 9.21 -13.21
C THR A 104 -1.68 10.00 -11.92
N ILE A 105 -1.97 9.38 -10.77
CA ILE A 105 -2.02 10.03 -9.46
C ILE A 105 -0.61 10.34 -8.93
N LEU A 106 0.34 9.42 -9.08
CA LEU A 106 1.64 9.60 -8.46
C LEU A 106 2.37 10.88 -8.92
N PRO A 107 2.42 11.22 -10.21
CA PRO A 107 3.03 12.48 -10.65
C PRO A 107 2.33 13.73 -10.12
N THR A 108 1.02 13.69 -9.83
CA THR A 108 0.29 14.85 -9.28
C THR A 108 0.57 15.08 -7.80
N LEU A 109 1.03 14.05 -7.10
CA LEU A 109 1.33 14.09 -5.66
C LEU A 109 2.81 14.28 -5.37
N ARG A 110 3.69 13.97 -6.33
CA ARG A 110 5.11 14.27 -6.19
C ARG A 110 5.27 15.78 -6.09
N PRO A 111 5.94 16.30 -5.06
CA PRO A 111 6.31 17.70 -5.05
C PRO A 111 7.09 17.99 -6.33
N ALA A 112 6.75 19.09 -7.02
CA ALA A 112 7.48 19.54 -8.19
C ALA A 112 8.95 19.72 -7.79
N ASP A 113 9.77 18.77 -8.20
CA ASP A 113 11.23 18.71 -8.11
C ASP A 113 11.84 19.22 -6.79
N GLN A 114 12.21 18.28 -5.91
CA GLN A 114 13.47 18.47 -5.17
C GLN A 114 14.59 18.36 -6.22
N GLY A 115 15.00 19.51 -6.75
CA GLY A 115 16.14 19.64 -7.66
C GLY A 115 17.46 19.18 -7.05
#